data_AF-S8EK79-F1
#
_entry.id   AF-S8EK79-F1
#
_cell.length_a   1.000
_cell.length_b   1.000
_cell.length_c   1.000
_cell.angle_alpha   90.00
_cell.angle_beta   90.00
_cell.angle_gamma   90.00
#
_symmetry.space_group_name_H-M   'P 1'
#
loop_
_entity.id
_entity.type
_entity.pdbx_description
1 polymer ?
#
loop_
_entity_poly.entity_id
_entity_poly.type
_entity_poly.pdbx_seq_one_letter_code
_entity_poly.pdbx_strand_id
1 'polypeptide(L)'
;MIGSSLLLAEVTEEPRSFVDDGGYNTHAQNFVDLHSQVHSSVGLLDSLEGFLSTFQKDLSAVSGQISTLQDRSKDIDNRLKSRRRIEKPLSNLLVDLCIPPELATIILDTHVGESWIEAIYEFESKLDALKVRARVKAARDLSEVAEGLRIVAATKLRTFFLALLQPIRTSMTTNMQVLQTSIFHKYRPLFTFLQRHAASVANEVQRAYVGAARTYYETGFRRYIRSLGYVKARTVEKTDLITAHVGEAKEDADVDFDRLGNSRINGPSVVLAHIAEDKSYKEPIEALVRSLLLVLMDNASAEYTFVTSFFCREPHTPIHQRQTSGSIRSPTSLLSPTDGNSEDGHSVVGSDYGSPSRQRINSIGSIMTLTEINGATKDTKEEQIALNAVWKQIMDPVLDYCQTFLRSVLEPAPPVVPLLIMIRLTEDVMAELQKRNCGPLENYVFSIRLQMWPVFQKAMGEHIESVKRLAEGTTASLFRRGTPTTDLTVANVCKRYIVLFISFIALTDQAEETMIFSNLLRLRQELSKLITHHTDKITDPAAKASALMELYDVLLQNLSRGARPSSHPKAQSEIAFWRGRQEEVRRRIASTHQQR
;
A
#
# COMPACT_ATOMS: atom_id res chain seq x y z
N MET A 1 -86.61 63.14 28.09
CA MET A 1 -88.03 63.46 28.37
C MET A 1 -88.08 64.82 29.03
N ILE A 2 -88.80 65.76 28.39
CA ILE A 2 -89.39 67.01 28.94
C ILE A 2 -88.35 68.04 29.45
N GLY A 3 -88.29 69.31 29.05
CA GLY A 3 -89.11 70.21 28.22
C GLY A 3 -88.43 71.59 28.33
N SER A 4 -88.23 72.31 27.22
CA SER A 4 -89.05 73.47 26.79
C SER A 4 -88.77 74.80 27.50
N SER A 5 -88.23 75.73 26.70
CA SER A 5 -88.60 77.15 26.50
C SER A 5 -89.23 77.99 27.64
N LEU A 6 -88.73 79.22 27.80
CA LEU A 6 -89.39 80.52 27.54
C LEU A 6 -88.50 81.65 28.13
N LEU A 7 -88.05 82.67 27.38
CA LEU A 7 -88.74 83.93 27.05
C LEU A 7 -89.29 84.69 28.29
N LEU A 8 -88.77 85.88 28.63
CA LEU A 8 -89.35 87.20 28.28
C LEU A 8 -88.74 88.38 29.08
N ALA A 9 -88.62 89.52 28.38
CA ALA A 9 -88.96 90.89 28.79
C ALA A 9 -88.23 91.61 29.96
N GLU A 10 -87.27 92.45 29.57
CA GLU A 10 -87.31 93.93 29.66
C GLU A 10 -88.54 94.56 30.36
N VAL A 11 -88.33 95.31 31.45
CA VAL A 11 -89.06 96.56 31.77
C VAL A 11 -88.16 97.45 32.66
N THR A 12 -87.97 98.66 32.16
CA THR A 12 -87.46 99.89 32.77
C THR A 12 -88.35 100.42 33.90
N GLU A 13 -87.76 101.03 34.93
CA GLU A 13 -88.11 102.37 35.49
C GLU A 13 -87.65 102.50 36.96
N GLU A 14 -86.76 103.45 37.19
CA GLU A 14 -86.66 104.21 38.45
C GLU A 14 -87.97 105.02 38.69
N PRO A 15 -88.26 105.66 39.86
CA PRO A 15 -87.41 105.91 41.05
C PRO A 15 -88.14 105.82 42.44
N ARG A 16 -87.39 106.20 43.50
CA ARG A 16 -87.80 106.82 44.80
C ARG A 16 -87.91 105.96 46.07
N SER A 17 -86.87 106.10 46.90
CA SER A 17 -86.83 106.49 48.34
C SER A 17 -87.95 106.04 49.30
N PHE A 18 -87.58 105.37 50.41
CA PHE A 18 -87.55 105.90 51.80
C PHE A 18 -87.35 104.74 52.84
N VAL A 19 -86.23 104.80 53.61
CA VAL A 19 -86.00 104.53 55.07
C VAL A 19 -86.84 103.41 55.75
N ASP A 20 -86.29 102.39 56.44
CA ASP A 20 -85.50 102.42 57.69
C ASP A 20 -84.89 101.01 57.99
N ASP A 21 -83.69 100.92 58.58
CA ASP A 21 -82.88 99.68 58.73
C ASP A 21 -82.35 99.52 60.17
N GLY A 22 -82.31 98.28 60.72
CA GLY A 22 -81.73 98.09 62.07
C GLY A 22 -81.84 96.74 62.83
N GLY A 23 -82.36 95.64 62.28
CA GLY A 23 -82.68 94.43 63.10
C GLY A 23 -82.01 93.09 62.75
N TYR A 24 -81.39 92.90 61.58
CA TYR A 24 -81.03 91.57 61.06
C TYR A 24 -79.63 91.03 61.46
N ASN A 25 -78.83 91.79 62.20
CA ASN A 25 -77.38 91.60 62.22
C ASN A 25 -76.81 90.63 63.29
N THR A 26 -77.61 90.07 64.20
CA THR A 26 -77.08 89.28 65.35
C THR A 26 -77.13 87.76 65.18
N HIS A 27 -78.13 87.21 64.48
CA HIS A 27 -78.24 85.76 64.27
C HIS A 27 -77.35 85.22 63.14
N ALA A 28 -76.86 86.09 62.26
CA ALA A 28 -75.90 85.71 61.21
C ALA A 28 -74.56 85.22 61.79
N GLN A 29 -74.09 85.82 62.89
CA GLN A 29 -72.75 85.57 63.44
C GLN A 29 -72.54 84.13 63.93
N ASN A 30 -73.51 83.54 64.65
CA ASN A 30 -73.34 82.20 65.23
C ASN A 30 -73.38 81.07 64.18
N PHE A 31 -74.19 81.23 63.12
CA PHE A 31 -74.18 80.27 62.00
C PHE A 31 -72.88 80.38 61.20
N VAL A 32 -72.30 81.58 61.11
CA VAL A 32 -70.98 81.81 60.50
C VAL A 32 -69.87 81.14 61.32
N ASP A 33 -69.92 81.19 62.65
CA ASP A 33 -68.91 80.55 63.52
C ASP A 33 -68.98 79.00 63.50
N LEU A 34 -70.18 78.41 63.52
CA LEU A 34 -70.32 76.96 63.40
C LEU A 34 -69.91 76.46 62.00
N HIS A 35 -70.28 77.22 60.96
CA HIS A 35 -69.79 76.96 59.61
C HIS A 35 -68.26 77.04 59.56
N SER A 36 -67.63 77.97 60.27
CA SER A 36 -66.17 78.08 60.39
C SER A 36 -65.52 76.85 61.04
N GLN A 37 -66.09 76.30 62.12
CA GLN A 37 -65.54 75.11 62.79
C GLN A 37 -65.72 73.81 62.00
N VAL A 38 -66.89 73.62 61.37
CA VAL A 38 -67.11 72.47 60.47
C VAL A 38 -66.18 72.58 59.27
N HIS A 39 -66.00 73.78 58.72
CA HIS A 39 -65.06 74.02 57.62
C HIS A 39 -63.61 73.74 58.04
N SER A 40 -63.23 74.05 59.28
CA SER A 40 -61.91 73.71 59.81
C SER A 40 -61.70 72.20 60.00
N SER A 41 -62.71 71.46 60.46
CA SER A 41 -62.63 70.00 60.63
C SER A 41 -62.63 69.27 59.29
N VAL A 42 -63.41 69.76 58.31
CA VAL A 42 -63.36 69.31 56.92
C VAL A 42 -61.97 69.60 56.32
N GLY A 43 -61.41 70.79 56.58
CA GLY A 43 -60.05 71.11 56.14
C GLY A 43 -58.95 70.20 56.73
N LEU A 44 -59.12 69.73 57.98
CA LEU A 44 -58.20 68.74 58.57
C LEU A 44 -58.36 67.35 57.94
N LEU A 45 -59.59 66.92 57.64
CA LEU A 45 -59.85 65.68 56.93
C LEU A 45 -59.32 65.74 55.50
N ASP A 46 -59.49 66.86 54.80
CA ASP A 46 -58.88 67.12 53.49
C ASP A 46 -57.35 67.06 53.56
N SER A 47 -56.76 67.53 54.67
CA SER A 47 -55.31 67.43 54.89
C SER A 47 -54.85 65.97 55.07
N LEU A 48 -55.61 65.15 55.80
CA LEU A 48 -55.29 63.75 56.07
C LEU A 48 -55.52 62.88 54.83
N GLU A 49 -56.58 63.16 54.08
CA GLU A 49 -56.81 62.61 52.75
C GLU A 49 -55.69 63.01 51.79
N GLY A 50 -55.25 64.26 51.82
CA GLY A 50 -54.09 64.74 51.07
C GLY A 50 -52.80 64.00 51.42
N PHE A 51 -52.51 63.79 52.70
CA PHE A 51 -51.33 63.04 53.15
C PHE A 51 -51.39 61.57 52.75
N LEU A 52 -52.53 60.89 52.93
CA LEU A 52 -52.68 59.48 52.56
C LEU A 52 -52.65 59.28 51.04
N SER A 53 -53.27 60.19 50.27
CA SER A 53 -53.21 60.20 48.81
C SER A 53 -51.78 60.40 48.32
N THR A 54 -51.03 61.30 48.96
CA THR A 54 -49.61 61.52 48.65
C THR A 54 -48.76 60.29 49.02
N PHE A 55 -48.97 59.70 50.20
CA PHE A 55 -48.23 58.51 50.64
C PHE A 55 -48.53 57.27 49.78
N GLN A 56 -49.79 57.07 49.37
CA GLN A 56 -50.18 56.02 48.43
C GLN A 56 -49.55 56.23 47.05
N LYS A 57 -49.54 57.48 46.56
CA LYS A 57 -48.89 57.86 45.30
C LYS A 57 -47.40 57.60 45.35
N ASP A 58 -46.74 57.91 46.46
CA ASP A 58 -45.31 57.68 46.67
C ASP A 58 -44.98 56.19 46.78
N LEU A 59 -45.77 55.39 47.51
CA LEU A 59 -45.57 53.93 47.57
C LEU A 59 -45.79 53.23 46.23
N SER A 60 -46.78 53.69 45.46
CA SER A 60 -47.00 53.21 44.09
C SER A 60 -45.88 53.63 43.14
N ALA A 61 -45.34 54.85 43.31
CA ALA A 61 -44.17 55.31 42.56
C ALA A 61 -42.92 54.49 42.89
N VAL A 62 -42.63 54.25 44.18
CA VAL A 62 -41.48 53.46 44.63
C VAL A 62 -41.63 51.98 44.23
N SER A 63 -42.81 51.39 44.38
CA SER A 63 -43.06 50.01 43.94
C SER A 63 -42.94 49.87 42.42
N GLY A 64 -43.37 50.89 41.67
CA GLY A 64 -43.13 50.98 40.23
C GLY A 64 -41.65 51.10 39.89
N GLN A 65 -40.88 51.90 40.62
CA GLN A 65 -39.42 52.01 40.46
C GLN A 65 -38.70 50.69 40.80
N ILE A 66 -39.13 49.99 41.85
CA ILE A 66 -38.56 48.69 42.23
C ILE A 66 -38.90 47.63 41.18
N SER A 67 -40.13 47.59 40.67
CA SER A 67 -40.51 46.70 39.57
C SER A 67 -39.69 46.97 38.33
N THR A 68 -39.55 48.24 37.91
CA THR A 68 -38.73 48.60 36.74
C THR A 68 -37.25 48.28 36.95
N LEU A 69 -36.72 48.40 38.17
CA LEU A 69 -35.36 48.00 38.50
C LEU A 69 -35.19 46.47 38.43
N GLN A 70 -36.16 45.70 38.94
CA GLN A 70 -36.15 44.24 38.84
C GLN A 70 -36.27 43.77 37.38
N ASP A 71 -37.11 44.41 36.58
CA ASP A 71 -37.25 44.11 35.15
C ASP A 71 -35.96 44.44 34.40
N ARG A 72 -35.30 45.56 34.72
CA ARG A 72 -33.96 45.90 34.21
C ARG A 72 -32.91 44.89 34.64
N SER A 73 -32.92 44.44 35.89
CA SER A 73 -31.99 43.43 36.39
C SER A 73 -32.17 42.10 35.66
N LYS A 74 -33.41 41.65 35.44
CA LYS A 74 -33.73 40.46 34.64
C LYS A 74 -33.31 40.60 33.18
N ASP A 75 -33.53 41.76 32.56
CA ASP A 75 -33.08 42.02 31.19
C ASP A 75 -31.54 41.95 31.09
N ILE A 76 -30.81 42.57 32.03
CA ILE A 76 -29.34 42.50 32.09
C ILE A 76 -28.86 41.06 32.30
N ASP A 77 -29.48 40.30 33.20
CA ASP A 77 -29.13 38.90 33.45
C ASP A 77 -29.38 38.02 32.21
N ASN A 78 -30.48 38.25 31.50
CA ASN A 78 -30.78 37.56 30.24
C ASN A 78 -29.75 37.92 29.14
N ARG A 79 -29.34 39.19 29.04
CA ARG A 79 -28.28 39.63 28.12
C ARG A 79 -26.92 39.03 28.48
N LEU A 80 -26.62 38.86 29.77
CA LEU A 80 -25.36 38.27 30.23
C LEU A 80 -25.35 36.77 29.90
N LYS A 81 -26.46 36.06 30.19
CA LYS A 81 -26.63 34.64 29.83
C LYS A 81 -26.52 34.41 28.32
N SER A 82 -27.13 35.26 27.49
CA SER A 82 -27.03 35.14 26.03
C SER A 82 -25.60 35.39 25.54
N ARG A 83 -24.91 36.41 26.05
CA ARG A 83 -23.50 36.67 25.71
C ARG A 83 -22.57 35.53 26.12
N ARG A 84 -22.72 34.99 27.33
CA ARG A 84 -21.90 33.87 27.83
C ARG A 84 -22.09 32.59 27.02
N ARG A 85 -23.30 32.36 26.49
CA ARG A 85 -23.57 31.24 25.57
C ARG A 85 -22.86 31.40 24.22
N ILE A 86 -22.70 32.63 23.74
CA ILE A 86 -22.07 32.94 22.44
C ILE A 86 -20.53 33.03 22.57
N GLU A 87 -20.02 33.43 23.73
CA GLU A 87 -18.60 33.59 24.01
C GLU A 87 -17.78 32.33 23.71
N LYS A 88 -18.24 31.16 24.19
CA LYS A 88 -17.50 29.90 24.02
C LYS A 88 -17.43 29.45 22.54
N PRO A 89 -18.54 29.42 21.76
CA PRO A 89 -18.47 29.19 20.32
C PRO A 89 -17.63 30.20 19.55
N LEU A 90 -17.68 31.50 19.92
CA LEU A 90 -16.90 32.55 19.27
C LEU A 90 -15.40 32.40 19.56
N SER A 91 -15.04 32.08 20.81
CA SER A 91 -13.66 31.80 21.21
C SER A 91 -13.11 30.60 20.44
N ASN A 92 -13.88 29.51 20.33
CA ASN A 92 -13.49 28.35 19.54
C ASN A 92 -13.34 28.71 18.05
N LEU A 93 -14.25 29.54 17.51
CA LEU A 93 -14.17 30.02 16.13
C LEU A 93 -12.90 30.84 15.89
N LEU A 94 -12.51 31.71 16.81
CA LEU A 94 -11.29 32.50 16.71
C LEU A 94 -10.04 31.62 16.77
N VAL A 95 -9.98 30.66 17.68
CA VAL A 95 -8.86 29.72 17.76
C VAL A 95 -8.74 28.89 16.49
N ASP A 96 -9.86 28.42 15.93
CA ASP A 96 -9.86 27.59 14.73
C ASP A 96 -9.47 28.38 13.46
N LEU A 97 -9.89 29.64 13.35
CA LEU A 97 -9.65 30.47 12.17
C LEU A 97 -8.32 31.23 12.22
N CYS A 98 -7.83 31.60 13.40
CA CYS A 98 -6.63 32.41 13.51
C CYS A 98 -5.39 31.59 13.11
N ILE A 99 -4.59 32.15 12.21
CA ILE A 99 -3.25 31.65 11.88
C ILE A 99 -2.28 32.38 12.82
N PRO A 100 -1.57 31.67 13.72
CA PRO A 100 -0.60 32.30 14.60
C PRO A 100 0.49 33.05 13.80
N PRO A 101 0.90 34.26 14.22
CA PRO A 101 1.95 35.01 13.51
C PRO A 101 3.29 34.26 13.52
N GLU A 102 3.58 33.52 14.58
CA GLU A 102 4.76 32.65 14.68
C GLU A 102 4.79 31.61 13.55
N LEU A 103 3.65 30.96 13.29
CA LEU A 103 3.51 29.98 12.20
C LEU A 103 3.78 30.64 10.83
N ALA A 104 3.27 31.85 10.60
CA ALA A 104 3.54 32.60 9.39
C ALA A 104 5.03 32.96 9.25
N THR A 105 5.69 33.41 10.32
CA THR A 105 7.13 33.71 10.30
C THR A 105 7.99 32.48 10.02
N ILE A 106 7.62 31.31 10.55
CA ILE A 106 8.32 30.06 10.24
C ILE A 106 8.23 29.79 8.73
N ILE A 107 7.03 29.87 8.15
CA ILE A 107 6.82 29.61 6.71
C ILE A 107 7.55 30.64 5.83
N LEU A 108 7.56 31.92 6.21
CA LEU A 108 8.10 33.01 5.41
C LEU A 108 9.62 33.18 5.54
N ASP A 109 10.16 33.11 6.76
CA ASP A 109 11.53 33.56 7.03
C ASP A 109 12.53 32.40 7.21
N THR A 110 12.06 31.19 7.53
CA THR A 110 12.96 30.04 7.77
C THR A 110 13.12 29.15 6.54
N HIS A 111 14.22 28.37 6.53
CA HIS A 111 14.45 27.29 5.57
C HIS A 111 13.74 26.00 6.00
N VAL A 112 13.36 25.19 5.01
CA VAL A 112 12.67 23.91 5.26
C VAL A 112 13.59 22.97 6.03
N GLY A 113 13.09 22.48 7.17
CA GLY A 113 13.80 21.56 8.06
C GLY A 113 12.82 20.78 8.95
N GLU A 114 13.27 20.33 10.11
CA GLU A 114 12.45 19.49 11.00
C GLU A 114 11.28 20.25 11.65
N SER A 115 11.52 21.52 12.02
CA SER A 115 10.49 22.41 12.56
C SER A 115 9.31 22.63 11.61
N TRP A 116 9.52 22.46 10.30
CA TRP A 116 8.46 22.57 9.31
C TRP A 116 7.45 21.43 9.38
N ILE A 117 7.81 20.27 9.94
CA ILE A 117 6.90 19.12 10.00
C ILE A 117 5.71 19.44 10.90
N GLU A 118 5.97 19.96 12.10
CA GLU A 118 4.92 20.37 13.04
C GLU A 118 4.18 21.62 12.55
N ALA A 119 4.93 22.60 12.03
CA ALA A 119 4.34 23.83 11.52
C ALA A 119 3.37 23.58 10.34
N ILE A 120 3.75 22.74 9.37
CA ILE A 120 2.90 22.41 8.23
C ILE A 120 1.68 21.59 8.67
N TYR A 121 1.81 20.73 9.67
CA TYR A 121 0.67 20.02 10.24
C TYR A 121 -0.35 20.98 10.87
N GLU A 122 0.10 21.94 11.69
CA GLU A 122 -0.78 22.96 12.26
C GLU A 122 -1.42 23.81 11.15
N PHE A 123 -0.63 24.22 10.16
CA PHE A 123 -1.10 25.02 9.02
C PHE A 123 -2.15 24.28 8.19
N GLU A 124 -1.97 22.99 7.93
CA GLU A 124 -2.93 22.12 7.24
C GLU A 124 -4.28 22.10 7.98
N SER A 125 -4.25 21.92 9.31
CA SER A 125 -5.46 21.96 10.13
C SER A 125 -6.19 23.31 10.04
N LYS A 126 -5.47 24.44 9.99
CA LYS A 126 -6.08 25.77 9.83
C LYS A 126 -6.66 25.96 8.42
N LEU A 127 -5.96 25.49 7.38
CA LEU A 127 -6.46 25.54 6.00
C LEU A 127 -7.77 24.79 5.83
N ASP A 128 -7.89 23.59 6.42
CA ASP A 128 -9.12 22.82 6.33
C ASP A 128 -10.26 23.43 7.16
N ALA A 129 -9.95 23.99 8.34
CA ALA A 129 -10.92 24.75 9.12
C ALA A 129 -11.47 25.97 8.35
N LEU A 130 -10.60 26.68 7.62
CA LEU A 130 -10.99 27.82 6.77
C LEU A 130 -11.91 27.38 5.61
N LYS A 131 -11.59 26.25 4.95
CA LYS A 131 -12.44 25.70 3.87
C LYS A 131 -13.83 25.31 4.36
N VAL A 132 -13.93 24.62 5.51
CA VAL A 132 -15.22 24.20 6.09
C VAL A 132 -16.07 25.41 6.47
N ARG A 133 -15.44 26.51 6.90
CA ARG A 133 -16.13 27.72 7.40
C ARG A 133 -16.17 28.88 6.40
N ALA A 134 -16.10 28.60 5.10
CA ALA A 134 -16.08 29.59 4.01
C ALA A 134 -17.29 30.56 3.95
N ARG A 135 -18.36 30.29 4.70
CA ARG A 135 -19.53 31.18 4.84
C ARG A 135 -19.27 32.36 5.78
N VAL A 136 -18.28 32.27 6.67
CA VAL A 136 -17.95 33.33 7.64
C VAL A 136 -17.12 34.41 6.95
N LYS A 137 -17.47 35.69 7.15
CA LYS A 137 -16.73 36.82 6.54
C LYS A 137 -15.24 36.80 6.91
N ALA A 138 -14.92 36.63 8.19
CA ALA A 138 -13.53 36.54 8.66
C ALA A 138 -12.74 35.40 8.00
N ALA A 139 -13.38 34.27 7.68
CA ALA A 139 -12.74 33.16 6.98
C ALA A 139 -12.44 33.50 5.51
N ARG A 140 -13.28 34.32 4.86
CA ARG A 140 -13.02 34.82 3.50
C ARG A 140 -11.90 35.84 3.48
N ASP A 141 -11.92 36.79 4.41
CA ASP A 141 -10.88 37.82 4.53
C ASP A 141 -9.50 37.18 4.79
N LEU A 142 -9.45 36.10 5.57
CA LEU A 142 -8.22 35.34 5.81
C LEU A 142 -7.87 34.36 4.69
N SER A 143 -8.82 33.99 3.82
CA SER A 143 -8.62 33.00 2.77
C SER A 143 -7.53 33.42 1.78
N GLU A 144 -7.47 34.70 1.43
CA GLU A 144 -6.45 35.23 0.51
C GLU A 144 -5.05 35.14 1.12
N VAL A 145 -4.91 35.49 2.40
CA VAL A 145 -3.64 35.42 3.14
C VAL A 145 -3.21 33.96 3.31
N ALA A 146 -4.14 33.08 3.69
CA ALA A 146 -3.89 31.66 3.84
C ALA A 146 -3.47 31.00 2.51
N GLU A 147 -4.09 31.41 1.40
CA GLU A 147 -3.72 30.97 0.07
C GLU A 147 -2.32 31.48 -0.33
N GLY A 148 -1.99 32.73 -0.01
CA GLY A 148 -0.64 33.27 -0.18
C GLY A 148 0.42 32.47 0.57
N LEU A 149 0.18 32.17 1.86
CA LEU A 149 1.05 31.33 2.68
C LEU A 149 1.16 29.91 2.12
N ARG A 150 0.06 29.33 1.62
CA ARG A 150 0.05 28.01 0.96
C ARG A 150 0.96 28.00 -0.27
N ILE A 151 0.89 29.04 -1.11
CA ILE A 151 1.74 29.16 -2.31
C ILE A 151 3.22 29.27 -1.92
N VAL A 152 3.56 30.10 -0.92
CA VAL A 152 4.95 30.24 -0.45
C VAL A 152 5.46 28.93 0.13
N ALA A 153 4.68 28.27 1.00
CA ALA A 153 5.01 26.97 1.56
C ALA A 153 5.25 25.93 0.45
N ALA A 154 4.33 25.83 -0.51
CA ALA A 154 4.47 24.89 -1.63
C ALA A 154 5.72 25.17 -2.47
N THR A 155 6.05 26.44 -2.71
CA THR A 155 7.24 26.84 -3.49
C THR A 155 8.55 26.49 -2.78
N LYS A 156 8.61 26.71 -1.45
CA LYS A 156 9.76 26.33 -0.63
C LYS A 156 9.93 24.81 -0.54
N LEU A 157 8.84 24.08 -0.28
CA LEU A 157 8.84 22.62 -0.24
C LEU A 157 9.26 22.01 -1.58
N ARG A 158 8.79 22.57 -2.70
CA ARG A 158 9.25 22.17 -4.05
C ARG A 158 10.77 22.27 -4.16
N THR A 159 11.33 23.43 -3.85
CA THR A 159 12.78 23.68 -3.93
C THR A 159 13.56 22.73 -3.02
N PHE A 160 13.05 22.48 -1.80
CA PHE A 160 13.64 21.54 -0.86
C PHE A 160 13.69 20.11 -1.41
N PHE A 161 12.55 19.55 -1.86
CA PHE A 161 12.52 18.19 -2.41
C PHE A 161 13.38 18.06 -3.67
N LEU A 162 13.38 19.07 -4.55
CA LEU A 162 14.25 19.06 -5.73
C LEU A 162 15.74 19.08 -5.36
N ALA A 163 16.13 19.81 -4.30
CA ALA A 163 17.50 19.81 -3.79
C ALA A 163 17.91 18.44 -3.23
N LEU A 164 17.00 17.72 -2.55
CA LEU A 164 17.25 16.36 -2.06
C LEU A 164 17.54 15.34 -3.19
N LEU A 165 17.04 15.60 -4.40
CA LEU A 165 17.29 14.74 -5.58
C LEU A 165 18.64 15.02 -6.25
N GLN A 166 19.28 16.16 -5.97
CA GLN A 166 20.50 16.57 -6.66
C GLN A 166 21.68 15.60 -6.49
N PRO A 167 21.93 14.99 -5.31
CA PRO A 167 22.98 13.98 -5.14
C PRO A 167 22.77 12.74 -6.01
N ILE A 168 21.51 12.29 -6.19
CA ILE A 168 21.15 11.13 -7.02
C ILE A 168 21.40 11.42 -8.50
N ARG A 169 21.14 12.66 -8.93
CA ARG A 169 21.32 13.10 -10.32
C ARG A 169 22.78 13.30 -10.71
N THR A 170 23.63 13.66 -9.76
CA THR A 170 25.03 14.05 -10.01
C THR A 170 26.01 12.91 -9.80
N SER A 171 25.77 12.05 -8.81
CA SER A 171 26.67 10.95 -8.49
C SER A 171 25.96 9.60 -8.48
N MET A 172 26.51 8.66 -9.26
CA MET A 172 26.06 7.26 -9.28
C MET A 172 26.55 6.46 -8.07
N THR A 173 27.47 6.98 -7.27
CA THR A 173 27.94 6.32 -6.03
C THR A 173 27.08 6.66 -4.81
N THR A 174 26.11 7.56 -4.98
CA THR A 174 25.16 7.90 -3.93
C THR A 174 24.33 6.66 -3.56
N ASN A 175 24.29 6.32 -2.27
CA ASN A 175 23.45 5.23 -1.79
C ASN A 175 21.97 5.67 -1.80
N MET A 176 21.25 5.29 -2.87
CA MET A 176 19.83 5.59 -3.05
C MET A 176 18.98 5.11 -1.87
N GLN A 177 19.23 3.90 -1.36
CA GLN A 177 18.42 3.30 -0.29
C GLN A 177 18.53 4.08 1.02
N VAL A 178 19.74 4.52 1.39
CA VAL A 178 19.95 5.35 2.59
C VAL A 178 19.22 6.69 2.43
N LEU A 179 19.30 7.29 1.25
CA LEU A 179 18.65 8.57 0.95
C LEU A 179 17.11 8.44 1.02
N GLN A 180 16.55 7.37 0.50
CA GLN A 180 15.13 7.03 0.57
C GLN A 180 14.64 6.79 1.99
N THR A 181 15.31 5.91 2.73
CA THR A 181 14.88 5.43 4.05
C THR A 181 15.13 6.44 5.16
N SER A 182 16.28 7.12 5.15
CA SER A 182 16.69 7.99 6.25
C SER A 182 16.31 9.45 6.04
N ILE A 183 16.29 9.93 4.78
CA ILE A 183 16.06 11.35 4.47
C ILE A 183 14.64 11.56 3.94
N PHE A 184 14.26 10.93 2.83
CA PHE A 184 12.94 11.15 2.22
C PHE A 184 11.80 10.76 3.16
N HIS A 185 11.88 9.59 3.78
CA HIS A 185 10.81 9.11 4.65
C HIS A 185 10.54 10.05 5.84
N LYS A 186 11.60 10.68 6.39
CA LYS A 186 11.48 11.67 7.47
C LYS A 186 10.60 12.86 7.09
N TYR A 187 10.69 13.31 5.84
CA TYR A 187 9.94 14.46 5.32
C TYR A 187 8.66 14.08 4.58
N ARG A 188 8.21 12.81 4.66
CA ARG A 188 6.95 12.34 4.06
C ARG A 188 5.74 13.21 4.44
N PRO A 189 5.53 13.64 5.70
CA PRO A 189 4.38 14.50 6.04
C PRO A 189 4.31 15.79 5.21
N LEU A 190 5.46 16.40 4.91
CA LEU A 190 5.53 17.60 4.07
C LEU A 190 5.10 17.32 2.63
N PHE A 191 5.39 16.12 2.11
CA PHE A 191 4.94 15.70 0.80
C PHE A 191 3.43 15.39 0.79
N THR A 192 2.90 14.78 1.85
CA THR A 192 1.45 14.57 2.01
C THR A 192 0.68 15.90 1.98
N PHE A 193 1.19 16.94 2.64
CA PHE A 193 0.64 18.29 2.55
C PHE A 193 0.61 18.79 1.09
N LEU A 194 1.71 18.61 0.33
CA LEU A 194 1.73 18.97 -1.09
C LEU A 194 0.69 18.19 -1.90
N GLN A 195 0.51 16.89 -1.64
CA GLN A 195 -0.47 16.07 -2.36
C GLN A 195 -1.91 16.60 -2.17
N ARG A 196 -2.24 17.08 -0.96
CA ARG A 196 -3.59 17.55 -0.60
C ARG A 196 -3.85 19.00 -0.98
N HIS A 197 -2.89 19.89 -0.73
CA HIS A 197 -3.05 21.33 -0.87
C HIS A 197 -2.38 21.91 -2.12
N ALA A 198 -1.50 21.18 -2.80
CA ALA A 198 -0.75 21.65 -3.98
C ALA A 198 -0.43 20.52 -4.97
N ALA A 199 -1.46 19.80 -5.43
CA ALA A 199 -1.30 18.59 -6.24
C ALA A 199 -0.42 18.77 -7.50
N SER A 200 -0.42 19.96 -8.13
CA SER A 200 0.46 20.27 -9.25
C SER A 200 1.94 20.20 -8.89
N VAL A 201 2.31 20.77 -7.74
CA VAL A 201 3.68 20.77 -7.20
C VAL A 201 4.07 19.37 -6.76
N ALA A 202 3.16 18.62 -6.12
CA ALA A 202 3.41 17.23 -5.74
C ALA A 202 3.71 16.35 -6.96
N ASN A 203 2.93 16.48 -8.04
CA ASN A 203 3.14 15.77 -9.29
C ASN A 203 4.48 16.14 -9.96
N GLU A 204 4.90 17.40 -9.84
CA GLU A 204 6.20 17.84 -10.34
C GLU A 204 7.36 17.21 -9.56
N VAL A 205 7.29 17.20 -8.22
CA VAL A 205 8.27 16.54 -7.36
C VAL A 205 8.33 15.04 -7.64
N GLN A 206 7.18 14.37 -7.77
CA GLN A 206 7.11 12.96 -8.14
C GLN A 206 7.74 12.70 -9.51
N ARG A 207 7.43 13.51 -10.52
CA ARG A 207 8.03 13.38 -11.86
C ARG A 207 9.54 13.59 -11.84
N ALA A 208 10.02 14.56 -11.07
CA ALA A 208 11.44 14.82 -10.89
C ALA A 208 12.15 13.64 -10.21
N TYR A 209 11.52 13.06 -9.19
CA TYR A 209 12.01 11.84 -8.54
C TYR A 209 12.09 10.69 -9.53
N VAL A 210 11.00 10.41 -10.28
CA VAL A 210 10.95 9.34 -11.29
C VAL A 210 12.08 9.51 -12.31
N GLY A 211 12.29 10.72 -12.83
CA GLY A 211 13.38 11.00 -13.77
C GLY A 211 14.77 10.76 -13.17
N ALA A 212 14.99 11.19 -11.92
CA ALA A 212 16.26 10.98 -11.22
C ALA A 212 16.53 9.50 -10.93
N ALA A 213 15.55 8.79 -10.34
CA ALA A 213 15.62 7.36 -10.03
C ALA A 213 15.80 6.52 -11.29
N ARG A 214 15.04 6.80 -12.35
CA ARG A 214 15.17 6.12 -13.65
C ARG A 214 16.60 6.24 -14.18
N THR A 215 17.13 7.46 -14.24
CA THR A 215 18.49 7.71 -14.75
C THR A 215 19.54 7.01 -13.90
N TYR A 216 19.38 7.03 -12.57
CA TYR A 216 20.27 6.36 -11.62
C TYR A 216 20.32 4.85 -11.85
N TYR A 217 19.16 4.17 -11.83
CA TYR A 217 19.11 2.72 -12.01
C TYR A 217 19.49 2.32 -13.44
N GLU A 218 19.01 3.03 -14.46
CA GLU A 218 19.35 2.73 -15.85
C GLU A 218 20.87 2.80 -16.07
N THR A 219 21.53 3.85 -15.59
CA THR A 219 22.98 4.00 -15.74
C THR A 219 23.74 2.92 -14.98
N GLY A 220 23.31 2.62 -13.74
CA GLY A 220 23.90 1.58 -12.91
C GLY A 220 23.81 0.19 -13.52
N PHE A 221 22.60 -0.25 -13.86
CA PHE A 221 22.36 -1.56 -14.45
C PHE A 221 23.00 -1.68 -15.84
N ARG A 222 22.95 -0.63 -16.68
CA ARG A 222 23.62 -0.68 -17.99
C ARG A 222 25.12 -0.88 -17.86
N ARG A 223 25.78 -0.22 -16.89
CA ARG A 223 27.21 -0.44 -16.62
C ARG A 223 27.47 -1.84 -16.09
N TYR A 224 26.67 -2.29 -15.14
CA TYR A 224 26.81 -3.60 -14.52
C TYR A 224 26.60 -4.75 -15.53
N ILE A 225 25.52 -4.71 -16.30
CA ILE A 225 25.22 -5.71 -17.34
C ILE A 225 26.33 -5.75 -18.40
N ARG A 226 26.91 -4.60 -18.77
CA ARG A 226 28.07 -4.56 -19.66
C ARG A 226 29.26 -5.30 -19.07
N SER A 227 29.55 -5.11 -17.77
CA SER A 227 30.62 -5.83 -17.08
C SER A 227 30.39 -7.34 -17.06
N LEU A 228 29.15 -7.79 -16.79
CA LEU A 228 28.76 -9.19 -16.88
C LEU A 228 28.91 -9.73 -18.32
N GLY A 229 28.59 -8.92 -19.33
CA GLY A 229 28.79 -9.23 -20.74
C GLY A 229 30.26 -9.50 -21.09
N TYR A 230 31.20 -8.76 -20.48
CA TYR A 230 32.63 -9.02 -20.66
C TYR A 230 33.05 -10.35 -20.04
N VAL A 231 32.57 -10.68 -18.83
CA VAL A 231 32.87 -11.98 -18.18
C VAL A 231 32.29 -13.14 -18.98
N LYS A 232 31.06 -12.97 -19.49
CA LYS A 232 30.42 -13.94 -20.38
C LYS A 232 31.24 -14.20 -21.64
N ALA A 233 31.74 -13.14 -22.29
CA ALA A 233 32.56 -13.28 -23.50
C ALA A 233 33.89 -14.03 -23.26
N ARG A 234 34.41 -14.03 -22.02
CA ARG A 234 35.61 -14.76 -21.62
C ARG A 234 35.35 -16.22 -21.27
N THR A 235 34.11 -16.55 -20.92
CA THR A 235 33.70 -17.87 -20.41
C THR A 235 32.77 -18.55 -21.43
N VAL A 236 33.35 -18.96 -22.56
CA VAL A 236 32.60 -19.67 -23.60
C VAL A 236 32.52 -21.16 -23.25
N GLU A 237 31.47 -21.56 -22.55
CA GLU A 237 31.11 -22.97 -22.40
C GLU A 237 30.41 -23.43 -23.69
N LYS A 238 30.95 -24.47 -24.34
CA LYS A 238 30.30 -25.07 -25.51
C LYS A 238 29.19 -26.00 -25.06
N THR A 239 28.03 -25.92 -25.71
CA THR A 239 26.92 -26.83 -25.50
C THR A 239 27.27 -28.21 -26.07
N ASP A 240 27.82 -29.06 -25.22
CA ASP A 240 28.26 -30.40 -25.60
C ASP A 240 27.13 -31.41 -25.36
N LEU A 241 26.74 -32.12 -26.43
CA LEU A 241 25.82 -33.25 -26.34
C LEU A 241 26.42 -34.37 -25.49
N ILE A 242 25.58 -35.27 -24.97
CA ILE A 242 26.06 -36.42 -24.19
C ILE A 242 27.00 -37.29 -25.03
N THR A 243 26.78 -37.35 -26.35
CA THR A 243 27.65 -38.06 -27.30
C THR A 243 28.77 -37.21 -27.90
N ALA A 244 28.99 -35.96 -27.45
CA ALA A 244 30.09 -35.12 -27.97
C ALA A 244 31.46 -35.65 -27.50
N HIS A 245 32.55 -35.40 -28.23
CA HIS A 245 33.91 -35.92 -27.92
C HIS A 245 33.99 -37.46 -27.88
N VAL A 246 33.46 -38.10 -28.93
CA VAL A 246 33.61 -39.55 -29.18
C VAL A 246 35.10 -39.85 -29.40
N GLY A 247 35.81 -40.32 -28.37
CA GLY A 247 37.20 -40.80 -28.46
C GLY A 247 38.28 -39.96 -27.76
N GLU A 248 37.95 -38.86 -27.07
CA GLU A 248 38.91 -38.11 -26.26
C GLU A 248 38.79 -38.50 -24.78
N ALA A 249 39.88 -39.00 -24.18
CA ALA A 249 39.99 -39.24 -22.76
C ALA A 249 40.18 -37.91 -22.01
N LYS A 250 39.09 -37.17 -21.80
CA LYS A 250 39.09 -36.09 -20.79
C LYS A 250 38.85 -36.67 -19.40
N GLU A 251 39.42 -35.99 -18.40
CA GLU A 251 39.33 -36.27 -16.97
C GLU A 251 37.92 -36.71 -16.52
N ASP A 252 37.88 -37.56 -15.50
CA ASP A 252 36.64 -38.11 -14.93
C ASP A 252 35.61 -37.00 -14.72
N ALA A 253 34.54 -37.05 -15.51
CA ALA A 253 33.42 -36.12 -15.38
C ALA A 253 32.75 -36.39 -14.04
N ASP A 254 33.05 -35.55 -13.05
CA ASP A 254 32.41 -35.55 -11.74
C ASP A 254 31.38 -34.40 -11.64
N VAL A 255 30.48 -34.50 -10.67
CA VAL A 255 29.46 -33.48 -10.40
C VAL A 255 30.09 -32.33 -9.63
N ASP A 256 30.14 -31.16 -10.25
CA ASP A 256 30.59 -29.93 -9.60
C ASP A 256 29.49 -29.38 -8.66
N PHE A 257 29.52 -29.80 -7.40
CA PHE A 257 28.56 -29.37 -6.39
C PHE A 257 28.64 -27.87 -6.04
N ASP A 258 29.79 -27.24 -6.26
CA ASP A 258 29.98 -25.81 -5.98
C ASP A 258 29.20 -24.98 -7.01
N ARG A 259 29.23 -25.38 -8.29
CA ARG A 259 28.39 -24.79 -9.34
C ARG A 259 26.90 -24.95 -9.07
N LEU A 260 26.46 -26.11 -8.55
CA LEU A 260 25.07 -26.34 -8.18
C LEU A 260 24.59 -25.38 -7.07
N GLY A 261 25.51 -24.87 -6.24
CA GLY A 261 25.22 -23.87 -5.21
C GLY A 261 24.61 -22.58 -5.77
N ASN A 262 24.85 -22.25 -7.05
CA ASN A 262 24.28 -21.08 -7.71
C ASN A 262 22.75 -21.12 -7.87
N SER A 263 22.14 -22.29 -7.68
CA SER A 263 20.68 -22.47 -7.77
C SER A 263 19.89 -21.83 -6.62
N ARG A 264 20.53 -21.55 -5.48
CA ARG A 264 19.85 -21.09 -4.25
C ARG A 264 20.18 -19.65 -3.92
N ILE A 265 19.24 -18.83 -3.45
CA ILE A 265 19.54 -17.43 -3.05
C ILE A 265 20.69 -17.33 -2.03
N ASN A 266 20.80 -18.27 -1.09
CA ASN A 266 21.87 -18.32 -0.07
C ASN A 266 23.20 -18.95 -0.56
N GLY A 267 23.37 -19.11 -1.87
CA GLY A 267 24.58 -19.64 -2.49
C GLY A 267 25.72 -18.62 -2.62
N PRO A 268 26.63 -18.80 -3.61
CA PRO A 268 27.79 -17.94 -3.83
C PRO A 268 27.44 -16.45 -3.96
N SER A 269 28.38 -15.59 -3.59
CA SER A 269 28.21 -14.13 -3.63
C SER A 269 28.05 -13.59 -5.06
N VAL A 270 27.40 -12.43 -5.16
CA VAL A 270 27.20 -11.72 -6.42
C VAL A 270 28.54 -11.23 -6.98
N VAL A 271 28.71 -11.34 -8.30
CA VAL A 271 29.86 -10.77 -9.02
C VAL A 271 29.85 -9.25 -8.89
N LEU A 272 30.88 -8.68 -8.26
CA LEU A 272 31.01 -7.24 -8.12
C LEU A 272 31.56 -6.63 -9.41
N ALA A 273 31.02 -5.46 -9.79
CA ALA A 273 31.37 -4.80 -11.05
C ALA A 273 32.88 -4.53 -11.21
N HIS A 274 33.59 -4.20 -10.12
CA HIS A 274 35.03 -3.96 -10.16
C HIS A 274 35.85 -5.24 -10.37
N ILE A 275 35.36 -6.38 -9.89
CA ILE A 275 36.01 -7.69 -10.09
C ILE A 275 35.80 -8.15 -11.53
N ALA A 276 34.61 -7.91 -12.09
CA ALA A 276 34.30 -8.23 -13.48
C ALA A 276 35.20 -7.49 -14.50
N GLU A 277 35.75 -6.33 -14.13
CA GLU A 277 36.67 -5.57 -14.98
C GLU A 277 38.06 -6.24 -15.09
N ASP A 278 38.45 -7.10 -14.14
CA ASP A 278 39.72 -7.84 -14.21
C ASP A 278 39.70 -8.88 -15.36
N LYS A 279 40.76 -8.88 -16.19
CA LYS A 279 40.87 -9.74 -17.37
C LYS A 279 41.05 -11.22 -17.00
N SER A 280 41.60 -11.52 -15.83
CA SER A 280 41.76 -12.90 -15.33
C SER A 280 40.44 -13.51 -14.88
N TYR A 281 39.46 -12.69 -14.52
CA TYR A 281 38.24 -13.15 -13.88
C TYR A 281 37.30 -13.85 -14.87
N LYS A 282 36.95 -15.09 -14.53
CA LYS A 282 36.05 -15.97 -15.27
C LYS A 282 35.05 -16.59 -14.29
N GLU A 283 33.78 -16.61 -14.68
CA GLU A 283 32.69 -17.20 -13.91
C GLU A 283 31.73 -17.88 -14.88
N PRO A 284 31.09 -18.98 -14.47
CA PRO A 284 30.16 -19.70 -15.31
C PRO A 284 28.87 -18.87 -15.51
N ILE A 285 28.14 -19.21 -16.57
CA ILE A 285 26.99 -18.42 -17.03
C ILE A 285 25.87 -18.31 -15.97
N GLU A 286 25.66 -19.36 -15.18
CA GLU A 286 24.67 -19.39 -14.11
C GLU A 286 25.00 -18.41 -12.97
N ALA A 287 26.29 -18.20 -12.69
CA ALA A 287 26.74 -17.23 -11.68
C ALA A 287 26.49 -15.79 -12.16
N LEU A 288 26.60 -15.53 -13.47
CA LEU A 288 26.28 -14.22 -14.06
C LEU A 288 24.78 -13.93 -14.00
N VAL A 289 23.94 -14.89 -14.38
CA VAL A 289 22.47 -14.76 -14.28
C VAL A 289 22.04 -14.59 -12.82
N ARG A 290 22.66 -15.34 -11.92
CA ARG A 290 22.46 -15.17 -10.48
C ARG A 290 22.76 -13.77 -10.00
N SER A 291 23.94 -13.29 -10.36
CA SER A 291 24.40 -11.97 -9.97
C SER A 291 23.51 -10.86 -10.52
N LEU A 292 22.95 -11.05 -11.73
CA LEU A 292 21.97 -10.13 -12.29
C LEU A 292 20.64 -10.16 -11.53
N LEU A 293 20.07 -11.35 -11.32
CA LEU A 293 18.75 -11.51 -10.70
C LEU A 293 18.72 -11.05 -9.23
N LEU A 294 19.77 -11.33 -8.46
CA LEU A 294 19.83 -10.89 -7.05
C LEU A 294 19.96 -9.37 -6.93
N VAL A 295 20.84 -8.74 -7.72
CA VAL A 295 20.99 -7.28 -7.74
C VAL A 295 19.69 -6.62 -8.21
N LEU A 296 19.04 -7.17 -9.23
CA LEU A 296 17.73 -6.70 -9.69
C LEU A 296 16.68 -6.82 -8.58
N MET A 297 16.56 -7.99 -7.95
CA MET A 297 15.60 -8.26 -6.89
C MET A 297 15.74 -7.25 -5.75
N ASP A 298 16.95 -7.05 -5.21
CA ASP A 298 17.15 -6.17 -4.05
C ASP A 298 16.89 -4.70 -4.37
N ASN A 299 17.41 -4.20 -5.51
CA ASN A 299 17.21 -2.80 -5.87
C ASN A 299 15.77 -2.49 -6.26
N ALA A 300 15.16 -3.35 -7.07
CA ALA A 300 13.84 -3.11 -7.62
C ALA A 300 12.73 -3.35 -6.58
N SER A 301 12.92 -4.28 -5.63
CA SER A 301 12.02 -4.44 -4.47
C SER A 301 12.15 -3.28 -3.47
N ALA A 302 13.36 -2.80 -3.18
CA ALA A 302 13.55 -1.63 -2.32
C ALA A 302 12.89 -0.38 -2.93
N GLU A 303 13.05 -0.16 -4.24
CA GLU A 303 12.37 0.92 -4.96
C GLU A 303 10.85 0.77 -4.91
N TYR A 304 10.33 -0.46 -5.06
CA TYR A 304 8.91 -0.71 -4.97
C TYR A 304 8.34 -0.35 -3.59
N THR A 305 9.02 -0.76 -2.52
CA THR A 305 8.66 -0.40 -1.16
C THR A 305 8.72 1.11 -0.95
N PHE A 306 9.75 1.78 -1.48
CA PHE A 306 9.82 3.24 -1.38
C PHE A 306 8.67 3.93 -2.13
N VAL A 307 8.41 3.55 -3.38
CA VAL A 307 7.35 4.17 -4.19
C VAL A 307 5.98 3.99 -3.54
N THR A 308 5.68 2.76 -3.09
CA THR A 308 4.39 2.48 -2.44
C THR A 308 4.27 3.13 -1.08
N SER A 309 5.35 3.19 -0.29
CA SER A 309 5.31 3.83 1.04
C SER A 309 5.38 5.35 1.02
N PHE A 310 6.03 5.97 0.03
CA PHE A 310 6.25 7.43 -0.01
C PHE A 310 5.21 8.17 -0.87
N PHE A 311 4.75 7.58 -1.98
CA PHE A 311 3.78 8.24 -2.87
C PHE A 311 2.32 7.85 -2.60
N CYS A 312 2.06 6.84 -1.76
CA CYS A 312 0.70 6.50 -1.34
C CYS A 312 0.06 7.67 -0.58
N ARG A 313 -1.17 8.00 -0.99
CA ARG A 313 -2.04 9.03 -0.45
C ARG A 313 -2.62 8.53 0.87
N GLU A 314 -2.21 9.18 1.96
CA GLU A 314 -2.78 8.86 3.26
C GLU A 314 -4.16 9.52 3.42
N PRO A 315 -5.20 8.79 3.85
CA PRO A 315 -6.49 9.39 4.17
C PRO A 315 -6.34 10.38 5.34
N HIS A 316 -7.05 11.50 5.26
CA HIS A 316 -7.00 12.55 6.28
C HIS A 316 -7.52 12.01 7.61
N THR A 317 -6.64 11.89 8.62
CA THR A 317 -7.03 11.68 10.00
C THR A 317 -6.75 12.96 10.79
N PRO A 318 -7.78 13.74 11.13
CA PRO A 318 -7.59 14.86 12.04
C PRO A 318 -7.28 14.32 13.44
N ILE A 319 -6.03 14.40 13.89
CA ILE A 319 -5.63 14.01 15.24
C ILE A 319 -6.07 15.12 16.20
N HIS A 320 -7.32 15.05 16.64
CA HIS A 320 -7.79 15.71 17.88
C HIS A 320 -8.75 14.80 18.67
N GLN A 321 -8.53 13.48 18.63
CA GLN A 321 -9.29 12.50 19.42
C GLN A 321 -8.42 11.64 20.35
N ARG A 322 -7.17 12.02 20.60
CA ARG A 322 -6.34 11.42 21.65
C ARG A 322 -6.14 12.41 22.79
N GLN A 323 -7.16 12.47 23.66
CA GLN A 323 -7.15 12.82 25.10
C GLN A 323 -8.46 13.50 25.50
N THR A 324 -9.55 12.75 25.59
CA THR A 324 -10.54 12.85 26.69
C THR A 324 -11.24 11.49 26.80
N SER A 325 -10.72 10.61 27.63
CA SER A 325 -11.50 9.48 28.16
C SER A 325 -12.64 10.07 28.99
N GLY A 326 -13.88 9.95 28.49
CA GLY A 326 -15.06 10.52 29.13
C GLY A 326 -16.29 10.35 28.25
N SER A 327 -16.80 9.12 28.21
CA SER A 327 -18.09 8.77 27.62
C SER A 327 -19.21 9.66 28.17
N ILE A 328 -19.72 10.60 27.36
CA ILE A 328 -21.07 11.15 27.52
C ILE A 328 -21.69 11.25 26.12
N ARG A 329 -22.66 10.37 25.87
CA ARG A 329 -23.55 10.42 24.70
C ARG A 329 -24.26 11.76 24.66
N SER A 330 -24.18 12.47 23.53
CA SER A 330 -24.95 13.68 23.26
C SER A 330 -26.47 13.36 23.20
N PRO A 331 -27.34 14.12 23.89
CA PRO A 331 -28.78 13.98 23.78
C PRO A 331 -29.32 15.01 22.78
N THR A 332 -29.64 14.57 21.57
CA THR A 332 -30.37 15.42 20.61
C THR A 332 -31.41 14.60 19.85
N SER A 333 -32.50 14.25 20.53
CA SER A 333 -33.73 13.77 19.87
C SER A 333 -34.95 14.16 20.71
N LEU A 334 -35.19 15.45 20.84
CA LEU A 334 -36.48 15.98 21.26
C LEU A 334 -36.80 17.15 20.35
N LEU A 335 -37.82 16.96 19.50
CA LEU A 335 -38.83 17.93 19.07
C LEU A 335 -39.52 17.38 17.81
N SER A 336 -40.62 16.65 17.98
CA SER A 336 -41.76 16.76 17.07
C SER A 336 -43.05 16.43 17.84
N PRO A 337 -44.14 17.22 17.73
CA PRO A 337 -45.27 17.12 18.62
C PRO A 337 -46.26 16.02 18.22
N THR A 338 -46.81 15.42 19.26
CA THR A 338 -48.11 14.75 19.43
C THR A 338 -49.16 14.92 18.34
N ASP A 339 -49.78 13.79 17.96
CA ASP A 339 -51.22 13.59 18.14
C ASP A 339 -51.63 12.11 17.99
N GLY A 340 -52.54 11.66 18.87
CA GLY A 340 -53.60 10.72 18.49
C GLY A 340 -53.43 9.23 18.78
N ASN A 341 -53.79 8.87 20.02
CA ASN A 341 -54.78 7.83 20.36
C ASN A 341 -54.48 6.32 20.21
N SER A 342 -54.91 5.62 21.28
CA SER A 342 -55.42 4.23 21.35
C SER A 342 -54.45 3.09 21.73
N GLU A 343 -54.45 2.85 23.04
CA GLU A 343 -54.61 1.55 23.74
C GLU A 343 -54.86 0.31 22.85
N ASP A 344 -54.08 -0.76 23.02
CA ASP A 344 -54.47 -1.93 23.83
C ASP A 344 -53.54 -3.14 23.64
N GLY A 345 -53.30 -3.84 24.75
CA GLY A 345 -53.57 -5.28 24.83
C GLY A 345 -52.62 -6.32 24.22
N HIS A 346 -51.92 -6.99 25.13
CA HIS A 346 -51.66 -8.45 25.14
C HIS A 346 -50.54 -9.07 24.29
N SER A 347 -49.51 -9.48 25.04
CA SER A 347 -48.60 -10.59 24.76
C SER A 347 -49.32 -11.95 24.80
N VAL A 348 -49.17 -12.78 23.76
CA VAL A 348 -49.24 -14.26 23.86
C VAL A 348 -48.26 -14.93 22.88
N VAL A 349 -47.68 -16.02 23.39
CA VAL A 349 -46.68 -16.98 22.91
C VAL A 349 -47.18 -17.86 21.74
N GLY A 350 -46.27 -18.35 20.86
CA GLY A 350 -46.50 -19.63 20.16
C GLY A 350 -45.80 -19.87 18.80
N SER A 351 -44.77 -20.73 18.83
CA SER A 351 -44.39 -21.80 17.87
C SER A 351 -44.13 -21.55 16.36
N ASP A 352 -42.86 -21.79 15.99
CA ASP A 352 -42.29 -22.78 15.05
C ASP A 352 -42.77 -23.02 13.59
N TYR A 353 -41.73 -23.26 12.76
CA TYR A 353 -41.62 -23.87 11.41
C TYR A 353 -41.81 -23.02 10.12
N GLY A 354 -40.72 -22.89 9.34
CA GLY A 354 -40.75 -23.12 7.88
C GLY A 354 -40.24 -22.03 6.90
N SER A 355 -38.95 -22.05 6.57
CA SER A 355 -38.32 -21.63 5.28
C SER A 355 -38.33 -20.14 4.81
N PRO A 356 -37.39 -19.74 3.92
CA PRO A 356 -36.74 -18.43 3.98
C PRO A 356 -37.51 -17.34 3.23
N SER A 357 -37.82 -16.25 3.94
CA SER A 357 -38.34 -15.03 3.33
C SER A 357 -37.23 -13.98 3.23
N ARG A 358 -37.10 -13.43 2.01
CA ARG A 358 -36.23 -12.30 1.64
C ARG A 358 -36.22 -11.22 2.72
N GLN A 359 -35.08 -11.04 3.39
CA GLN A 359 -34.85 -9.85 4.22
C GLN A 359 -34.80 -8.62 3.31
N ARG A 360 -35.87 -7.82 3.34
CA ARG A 360 -35.82 -6.42 2.94
C ARG A 360 -34.84 -5.72 3.88
N ILE A 361 -33.72 -5.27 3.32
CA ILE A 361 -32.76 -4.37 3.97
C ILE A 361 -33.46 -3.03 4.16
N ASN A 362 -34.18 -2.87 5.27
CA ASN A 362 -34.69 -1.57 5.72
C ASN A 362 -33.68 -0.94 6.68
N SER A 363 -32.50 -0.61 6.17
CA SER A 363 -31.74 0.51 6.72
C SER A 363 -30.87 1.11 5.62
N ILE A 364 -31.09 2.40 5.35
CA ILE A 364 -30.26 3.18 4.41
C ILE A 364 -28.80 3.22 4.90
N GLY A 365 -28.55 3.01 6.21
CA GLY A 365 -27.21 2.90 6.79
C GLY A 365 -26.39 1.66 6.39
N SER A 366 -27.03 0.50 6.14
CA SER A 366 -26.31 -0.70 5.67
C SER A 366 -25.91 -0.63 4.20
N ILE A 367 -26.68 0.07 3.37
CA ILE A 367 -26.34 0.27 1.95
C ILE A 367 -25.19 1.29 1.82
N MET A 368 -25.18 2.34 2.65
CA MET A 368 -24.10 3.35 2.64
C MET A 368 -22.76 2.74 3.06
N THR A 369 -22.74 1.88 4.08
CA THR A 369 -21.52 1.18 4.54
C THR A 369 -21.02 0.15 3.53
N LEU A 370 -21.89 -0.61 2.86
CA LEU A 370 -21.49 -1.52 1.77
C LEU A 370 -20.99 -0.76 0.52
N THR A 371 -21.54 0.42 0.24
CA THR A 371 -21.12 1.28 -0.87
C THR A 371 -19.78 1.96 -0.57
N GLU A 372 -19.54 2.39 0.66
CA GLU A 372 -18.26 2.94 1.12
C GLU A 372 -17.15 1.86 1.15
N ILE A 373 -17.45 0.63 1.57
CA ILE A 373 -16.47 -0.48 1.52
C ILE A 373 -16.13 -0.87 0.07
N ASN A 374 -17.12 -0.92 -0.82
CA ASN A 374 -16.88 -1.19 -2.25
C ASN A 374 -16.21 -0.01 -2.98
N GLY A 375 -16.46 1.24 -2.55
CA GLY A 375 -15.78 2.43 -3.05
C GLY A 375 -14.31 2.50 -2.59
N ALA A 376 -14.06 2.31 -1.30
CA ALA A 376 -12.70 2.33 -0.73
C ALA A 376 -11.82 1.19 -1.27
N THR A 377 -12.39 0.00 -1.53
CA THR A 377 -11.64 -1.12 -2.15
C THR A 377 -11.38 -0.91 -3.64
N LYS A 378 -12.17 -0.07 -4.32
CA LYS A 378 -11.93 0.32 -5.72
C LYS A 378 -10.86 1.41 -5.80
N ASP A 379 -10.93 2.42 -4.93
CA ASP A 379 -9.95 3.51 -4.87
C ASP A 379 -8.55 3.00 -4.51
N THR A 380 -8.45 2.07 -3.56
CA THR A 380 -7.17 1.44 -3.19
C THR A 380 -6.55 0.61 -4.32
N LYS A 381 -7.36 -0.05 -5.15
CA LYS A 381 -6.87 -0.78 -6.33
C LYS A 381 -6.40 0.18 -7.43
N GLU A 382 -7.17 1.24 -7.70
CA GLU A 382 -6.79 2.27 -8.68
C GLU A 382 -5.49 2.98 -8.27
N GLU A 383 -5.34 3.27 -6.98
CA GLU A 383 -4.11 3.82 -6.42
C GLU A 383 -2.92 2.86 -6.56
N GLN A 384 -3.12 1.57 -6.22
CA GLN A 384 -2.07 0.57 -6.39
C GLN A 384 -1.63 0.42 -7.85
N ILE A 385 -2.57 0.54 -8.80
CA ILE A 385 -2.27 0.53 -10.24
C ILE A 385 -1.43 1.77 -10.61
N ALA A 386 -1.78 2.95 -10.10
CA ALA A 386 -1.01 4.17 -10.34
C ALA A 386 0.42 4.08 -9.76
N LEU A 387 0.59 3.55 -8.54
CA LEU A 387 1.89 3.34 -7.93
C LEU A 387 2.73 2.31 -8.71
N ASN A 388 2.10 1.23 -9.18
CA ASN A 388 2.75 0.27 -10.07
C ASN A 388 3.21 0.92 -11.38
N ALA A 389 2.43 1.86 -11.94
CA ALA A 389 2.81 2.59 -13.13
C ALA A 389 4.01 3.53 -12.89
N VAL A 390 4.07 4.18 -11.73
CA VAL A 390 5.23 5.01 -11.32
C VAL A 390 6.49 4.15 -11.22
N TRP A 391 6.40 3.00 -10.56
CA TRP A 391 7.54 2.07 -10.46
C TRP A 391 8.00 1.57 -11.84
N LYS A 392 7.06 1.23 -12.73
CA LYS A 392 7.37 0.82 -14.11
C LYS A 392 8.09 1.90 -14.90
N GLN A 393 7.68 3.17 -14.77
CA GLN A 393 8.39 4.28 -15.41
C GLN A 393 9.87 4.40 -15.00
N ILE A 394 10.21 3.94 -13.78
CA ILE A 394 11.57 3.91 -13.25
C ILE A 394 12.31 2.65 -13.73
N MET A 395 11.67 1.48 -13.63
CA MET A 395 12.35 0.18 -13.77
C MET A 395 12.26 -0.45 -15.17
N ASP A 396 11.27 -0.13 -16.00
CA ASP A 396 11.11 -0.75 -17.33
C ASP A 396 12.39 -0.69 -18.18
N PRO A 397 13.13 0.45 -18.27
CA PRO A 397 14.40 0.48 -19.01
C PRO A 397 15.42 -0.53 -18.47
N VAL A 398 15.49 -0.70 -17.15
CA VAL A 398 16.38 -1.68 -16.50
C VAL A 398 15.95 -3.10 -16.86
N LEU A 399 14.63 -3.38 -16.79
CA LEU A 399 14.07 -4.68 -17.14
C LEU A 399 14.37 -5.03 -18.61
N ASP A 400 14.34 -4.06 -19.52
CA ASP A 400 14.70 -4.25 -20.93
C ASP A 400 16.19 -4.61 -21.13
N TYR A 401 17.11 -3.94 -20.42
CA TYR A 401 18.52 -4.31 -20.45
C TYR A 401 18.75 -5.71 -19.87
N CYS A 402 18.10 -6.03 -18.73
CA CYS A 402 18.16 -7.36 -18.13
C CYS A 402 17.62 -8.43 -19.09
N GLN A 403 16.49 -8.17 -19.75
CA GLN A 403 15.86 -9.09 -20.70
C GLN A 403 16.75 -9.33 -21.93
N THR A 404 17.42 -8.28 -22.42
CA THR A 404 18.38 -8.38 -23.53
C THR A 404 19.58 -9.24 -23.15
N PHE A 405 20.14 -9.03 -21.95
CA PHE A 405 21.24 -9.85 -21.45
C PHE A 405 20.82 -11.32 -21.28
N LEU A 406 19.66 -11.57 -20.65
CA LEU A 406 19.13 -12.92 -20.45
C LEU A 406 18.89 -13.64 -21.78
N ARG A 407 18.31 -12.95 -22.78
CA ARG A 407 18.16 -13.52 -24.13
C ARG A 407 19.51 -13.90 -24.72
N SER A 408 20.53 -13.06 -24.55
CA SER A 408 21.87 -13.39 -25.01
C SER A 408 22.45 -14.63 -24.31
N VAL A 409 22.08 -14.90 -23.05
CA VAL A 409 22.55 -16.10 -22.31
C VAL A 409 21.80 -17.36 -22.78
N LEU A 410 20.54 -17.21 -23.19
CA LEU A 410 19.72 -18.32 -23.69
C LEU A 410 19.97 -18.65 -25.18
N GLU A 411 20.59 -17.74 -25.93
CA GLU A 411 20.88 -17.90 -27.37
C GLU A 411 22.38 -17.70 -27.65
N PRO A 412 23.14 -18.75 -28.06
CA PRO A 412 22.69 -20.13 -28.29
C PRO A 412 22.34 -20.86 -26.98
N ALA A 413 21.57 -21.96 -27.10
CA ALA A 413 21.09 -22.71 -25.95
C ALA A 413 22.25 -23.15 -25.03
N PRO A 414 22.25 -22.78 -23.74
CA PRO A 414 23.33 -23.15 -22.82
C PRO A 414 23.29 -24.65 -22.46
N PRO A 415 24.36 -25.19 -21.86
CA PRO A 415 24.35 -26.56 -21.35
C PRO A 415 23.19 -26.79 -20.37
N VAL A 416 22.61 -27.99 -20.40
CA VAL A 416 21.33 -28.24 -19.74
C VAL A 416 21.40 -28.16 -18.21
N VAL A 417 22.53 -28.54 -17.60
CA VAL A 417 22.70 -28.43 -16.14
C VAL A 417 22.72 -26.95 -15.69
N PRO A 418 23.59 -26.06 -16.22
CA PRO A 418 23.49 -24.61 -16.02
C PRO A 418 22.09 -24.04 -16.26
N LEU A 419 21.40 -24.48 -17.32
CA LEU A 419 20.04 -24.03 -17.60
C LEU A 419 19.07 -24.41 -16.48
N LEU A 420 19.15 -25.62 -15.97
CA LEU A 420 18.33 -26.05 -14.84
C LEU A 420 18.68 -25.28 -13.56
N ILE A 421 19.97 -24.99 -13.30
CA ILE A 421 20.40 -24.14 -12.18
C ILE A 421 19.74 -22.76 -12.29
N MET A 422 19.75 -22.13 -13.47
CA MET A 422 19.12 -20.84 -13.70
C MET A 422 17.60 -20.88 -13.50
N ILE A 423 16.93 -21.95 -13.93
CA ILE A 423 15.49 -22.16 -13.71
C ILE A 423 15.19 -22.22 -12.21
N ARG A 424 15.94 -23.01 -11.44
CA ARG A 424 15.76 -23.13 -9.97
C ARG A 424 16.00 -21.83 -9.25
N LEU A 425 17.05 -21.12 -9.64
CA LEU A 425 17.31 -19.81 -9.08
C LEU A 425 16.16 -18.84 -9.36
N THR A 426 15.60 -18.88 -10.57
CA THR A 426 14.46 -18.03 -10.94
C THR A 426 13.21 -18.36 -10.10
N GLU A 427 13.00 -19.64 -9.77
CA GLU A 427 11.93 -20.09 -8.85
C GLU A 427 12.14 -19.58 -7.42
N ASP A 428 13.34 -19.71 -6.88
CA ASP A 428 13.68 -19.20 -5.55
C ASP A 428 13.51 -17.66 -5.48
N VAL A 429 14.01 -16.94 -6.49
CA VAL A 429 13.86 -15.47 -6.61
C VAL A 429 12.39 -15.08 -6.69
N MET A 430 11.58 -15.82 -7.44
CA MET A 430 10.14 -15.59 -7.52
C MET A 430 9.46 -15.79 -6.16
N ALA A 431 9.78 -16.86 -5.44
CA ALA A 431 9.25 -17.12 -4.10
C ALA A 431 9.64 -16.03 -3.10
N GLU A 432 10.85 -15.49 -3.21
CA GLU A 432 11.30 -14.38 -2.37
C GLU A 432 10.60 -13.06 -2.73
N LEU A 433 10.34 -12.79 -4.01
CA LEU A 433 9.57 -11.62 -4.46
C LEU A 433 8.12 -11.64 -3.99
N GLN A 434 7.51 -12.82 -3.90
CA GLN A 434 6.18 -13.00 -3.31
C GLN A 434 6.16 -12.59 -1.84
N LYS A 435 7.19 -12.97 -1.06
CA LYS A 435 7.30 -12.51 0.35
C LYS A 435 7.48 -11.00 0.46
N ARG A 436 8.21 -10.41 -0.49
CA ARG A 436 8.44 -8.94 -0.58
C ARG A 436 7.25 -8.17 -1.16
N ASN A 437 6.19 -8.85 -1.61
CA ASN A 437 4.98 -8.28 -2.21
C ASN A 437 5.24 -7.37 -3.44
N CYS A 438 6.30 -7.64 -4.22
CA CYS A 438 6.64 -6.83 -5.40
C CYS A 438 5.99 -7.40 -6.68
N GLY A 439 4.69 -7.17 -6.83
CA GLY A 439 3.90 -7.75 -7.93
C GLY A 439 4.39 -7.45 -9.36
N PRO A 440 4.77 -6.21 -9.71
CA PRO A 440 5.29 -5.92 -11.05
C PRO A 440 6.55 -6.71 -11.42
N LEU A 441 7.48 -6.88 -10.48
CA LEU A 441 8.74 -7.61 -10.70
C LEU A 441 8.52 -9.12 -10.70
N GLU A 442 7.61 -9.63 -9.87
CA GLU A 442 7.18 -11.03 -9.90
C GLU A 442 6.72 -11.45 -11.30
N ASN A 443 5.85 -10.64 -11.93
CA ASN A 443 5.37 -10.91 -13.30
C ASN A 443 6.51 -10.98 -14.33
N TYR A 444 7.51 -10.10 -14.19
CA TYR A 444 8.69 -10.10 -15.05
C TYR A 444 9.54 -11.37 -14.87
N VAL A 445 9.86 -11.73 -13.61
CA VAL A 445 10.62 -12.95 -13.28
C VAL A 445 9.88 -14.22 -13.70
N PHE A 446 8.56 -14.24 -13.55
CA PHE A 446 7.71 -15.32 -14.06
C PHE A 446 7.82 -15.47 -15.59
N SER A 447 7.83 -14.36 -16.33
CA SER A 447 8.03 -14.39 -17.79
C SER A 447 9.39 -14.97 -18.17
N ILE A 448 10.46 -14.61 -17.44
CA ILE A 448 11.80 -15.18 -17.65
C ILE A 448 11.77 -16.70 -17.46
N ARG A 449 11.16 -17.19 -16.37
CA ARG A 449 11.00 -18.62 -16.12
C ARG A 449 10.28 -19.33 -17.27
N LEU A 450 9.20 -18.73 -17.77
CA LEU A 450 8.43 -19.30 -18.88
C LEU A 450 9.24 -19.37 -20.18
N GLN A 451 10.20 -18.47 -20.40
CA GLN A 451 11.11 -18.49 -21.55
C GLN A 451 12.18 -19.59 -21.44
N MET A 452 12.64 -19.93 -20.23
CA MET A 452 13.71 -20.92 -20.02
C MET A 452 13.24 -22.38 -20.25
N TRP A 453 12.00 -22.72 -19.90
CA TRP A 453 11.48 -24.09 -20.02
C TRP A 453 11.45 -24.65 -21.45
N PRO A 454 10.97 -23.92 -22.48
CA PRO A 454 11.04 -24.38 -23.86
C PRO A 454 12.47 -24.64 -24.34
N VAL A 455 13.42 -23.77 -23.95
CA VAL A 455 14.84 -23.94 -24.27
C VAL A 455 15.38 -25.22 -23.63
N PHE A 456 15.03 -25.47 -22.36
CA PHE A 456 15.40 -26.69 -21.65
C PHE A 456 14.82 -27.94 -22.31
N GLN A 457 13.53 -27.90 -22.69
CA GLN A 457 12.88 -29.03 -23.34
C GLN A 457 13.52 -29.37 -24.68
N LYS A 458 13.83 -28.34 -25.48
CA LYS A 458 14.52 -28.51 -26.76
C LYS A 458 15.90 -29.12 -26.56
N ALA A 459 16.70 -28.59 -25.64
CA ALA A 459 18.04 -29.09 -25.36
C ALA A 459 18.01 -30.55 -24.86
N MET A 460 17.10 -30.90 -23.94
CA MET A 460 16.90 -32.30 -23.53
C MET A 460 16.48 -33.21 -24.69
N GLY A 461 15.63 -32.72 -25.59
CA GLY A 461 15.27 -33.42 -26.82
C GLY A 461 16.48 -33.73 -27.69
N GLU A 462 17.37 -32.76 -27.89
CA GLU A 462 18.61 -32.92 -28.66
C GLU A 462 19.56 -33.95 -28.01
N HIS A 463 19.67 -33.97 -26.68
CA HIS A 463 20.42 -34.99 -25.94
C HIS A 463 19.84 -36.41 -26.14
N ILE A 464 18.52 -36.56 -26.07
CA ILE A 464 17.85 -37.86 -26.28
C ILE A 464 18.04 -38.32 -27.72
N GLU A 465 17.86 -37.44 -28.70
CA GLU A 465 18.02 -37.75 -30.11
C GLU A 465 19.47 -38.11 -30.46
N SER A 466 20.44 -37.44 -29.84
CA SER A 466 21.87 -37.72 -29.95
C SER A 466 22.21 -39.16 -29.53
N VAL A 467 21.70 -39.62 -28.38
CA VAL A 467 21.89 -41.01 -27.91
C VAL A 467 21.16 -42.00 -28.82
N LYS A 468 19.93 -41.67 -29.25
CA LYS A 468 19.15 -42.50 -30.17
C LYS A 468 19.85 -42.72 -31.51
N ARG A 469 20.36 -41.65 -32.15
CA ARG A 469 21.11 -41.72 -33.41
C ARG A 469 22.40 -42.55 -33.28
N LEU A 470 23.05 -42.48 -32.12
CA LEU A 470 24.22 -43.32 -31.83
C LEU A 470 23.82 -44.80 -31.68
N ALA A 471 22.69 -45.09 -31.04
CA ALA A 471 22.15 -46.44 -30.87
C ALA A 471 21.70 -47.08 -32.19
N GLU A 472 21.12 -46.30 -33.10
CA GLU A 472 20.65 -46.76 -34.41
C GLU A 472 21.78 -46.86 -35.45
N GLY A 473 22.98 -46.35 -35.15
CA GLY A 473 24.09 -46.27 -36.10
C GLY A 473 23.86 -45.27 -37.24
N THR A 474 22.81 -44.45 -37.15
CA THR A 474 22.35 -43.48 -38.17
C THR A 474 23.15 -42.18 -38.20
N THR A 475 24.38 -42.15 -37.67
CA THR A 475 25.30 -41.01 -37.87
C THR A 475 25.77 -40.86 -39.33
N ALA A 476 25.30 -41.73 -40.23
CA ALA A 476 25.45 -41.66 -41.68
C ALA A 476 24.70 -40.45 -42.29
N SER A 477 25.26 -39.26 -42.12
CA SER A 477 25.10 -38.22 -43.14
C SER A 477 25.81 -38.69 -44.40
N LEU A 478 25.21 -38.49 -45.59
CA LEU A 478 25.57 -39.08 -46.90
C LEU A 478 27.06 -39.05 -47.30
N PHE A 479 27.95 -38.35 -46.59
CA PHE A 479 29.37 -38.23 -46.90
C PHE A 479 30.33 -38.48 -45.71
N ARG A 480 29.87 -38.96 -44.55
CA ARG A 480 30.77 -39.37 -43.44
C ARG A 480 30.48 -40.81 -43.03
N ARG A 481 31.50 -41.68 -43.07
CA ARG A 481 31.48 -43.00 -42.43
C ARG A 481 31.01 -42.82 -40.98
N GLY A 482 29.93 -43.50 -40.60
CA GLY A 482 29.38 -43.42 -39.25
C GLY A 482 30.46 -43.76 -38.21
N THR A 483 30.48 -43.03 -37.11
CA THR A 483 31.47 -43.25 -36.05
C THR A 483 31.20 -44.62 -35.43
N PRO A 484 32.15 -45.58 -35.46
CA PRO A 484 31.93 -46.88 -34.85
C PRO A 484 31.72 -46.70 -33.34
N THR A 485 30.68 -47.34 -32.81
CA THR A 485 30.47 -47.46 -31.36
C THR A 485 31.59 -48.31 -30.78
N THR A 486 32.54 -47.70 -30.07
CA THR A 486 33.62 -48.40 -29.35
C THR A 486 33.28 -48.48 -27.86
N ASP A 487 33.84 -49.45 -27.15
CA ASP A 487 33.63 -49.66 -25.71
C ASP A 487 33.86 -48.37 -24.90
N LEU A 488 34.93 -47.64 -25.23
CA LEU A 488 35.27 -46.35 -24.62
C LEU A 488 34.17 -45.30 -24.81
N THR A 489 33.54 -45.27 -26.00
CA THR A 489 32.51 -44.27 -26.31
C THR A 489 31.21 -44.54 -25.57
N VAL A 490 30.82 -45.80 -25.43
CA VAL A 490 29.63 -46.20 -24.65
C VAL A 490 29.88 -45.94 -23.17
N ALA A 491 31.07 -46.27 -22.65
CA ALA A 491 31.45 -45.97 -21.28
C ALA A 491 31.41 -44.46 -20.97
N ASN A 492 31.91 -43.61 -21.87
CA ASN A 492 31.86 -42.16 -21.71
C ASN A 492 30.42 -41.60 -21.71
N VAL A 493 29.56 -42.14 -22.56
CA VAL A 493 28.12 -41.80 -22.58
C VAL A 493 27.45 -42.20 -21.26
N CYS A 494 27.76 -43.39 -20.72
CA CYS A 494 27.31 -43.84 -19.40
C CYS A 494 27.76 -42.89 -18.27
N LYS A 495 29.04 -42.49 -18.25
CA LYS A 495 29.56 -41.53 -17.25
C LYS A 495 28.82 -40.18 -17.31
N ARG A 496 28.67 -39.60 -18.50
CA ARG A 496 27.98 -38.31 -18.69
C ARG A 496 26.49 -38.36 -18.37
N TYR A 497 25.82 -39.47 -18.70
CA TYR A 497 24.45 -39.71 -18.28
C TYR A 497 24.31 -39.62 -16.76
N ILE A 498 25.24 -40.21 -16.02
CA ILE A 498 25.21 -40.20 -14.56
C ILE A 498 25.44 -38.80 -13.99
N VAL A 499 26.43 -38.07 -14.52
CA VAL A 499 26.68 -36.68 -14.09
C VAL A 499 25.42 -35.84 -14.27
N LEU A 500 24.74 -35.96 -15.42
CA LEU A 500 23.49 -35.26 -15.69
C LEU A 500 22.38 -35.72 -14.73
N PHE A 501 22.23 -37.03 -14.54
CA PHE A 501 21.22 -37.60 -13.66
C PHE A 501 21.40 -37.12 -12.20
N ILE A 502 22.61 -37.22 -11.65
CA ILE A 502 22.91 -36.78 -10.29
C ILE A 502 22.73 -35.27 -10.14
N SER A 503 23.16 -34.48 -11.13
CA SER A 503 22.97 -33.03 -11.12
C SER A 503 21.48 -32.65 -11.08
N PHE A 504 20.64 -33.35 -11.86
CA PHE A 504 19.20 -33.09 -11.88
C PHE A 504 18.55 -33.47 -10.55
N ILE A 505 18.92 -34.62 -9.98
CA ILE A 505 18.44 -35.04 -8.66
C ILE A 505 18.86 -34.05 -7.59
N ALA A 506 20.08 -33.52 -7.64
CA ALA A 506 20.55 -32.52 -6.68
C ALA A 506 19.83 -31.16 -6.81
N LEU A 507 19.30 -30.84 -8.00
CA LEU A 507 18.58 -29.61 -8.31
C LEU A 507 17.05 -29.74 -8.18
N THR A 508 16.53 -30.94 -8.01
CA THR A 508 15.10 -31.21 -7.87
C THR A 508 14.82 -31.72 -6.45
N ASP A 509 14.11 -30.91 -5.66
CA ASP A 509 13.71 -31.26 -4.29
C ASP A 509 12.38 -32.02 -4.25
N GLN A 510 11.51 -31.80 -5.26
CA GLN A 510 10.17 -32.41 -5.34
C GLN A 510 10.14 -33.59 -6.32
N ALA A 511 9.70 -34.75 -5.84
CA ALA A 511 9.60 -35.97 -6.66
C ALA A 511 8.50 -35.92 -7.75
N GLU A 512 7.64 -34.90 -7.73
CA GLU A 512 6.45 -34.76 -8.58
C GLU A 512 6.70 -33.98 -9.89
N GLU A 513 7.95 -33.59 -10.17
CA GLU A 513 8.30 -32.85 -11.38
C GLU A 513 8.31 -33.72 -12.63
N THR A 514 7.11 -34.02 -13.13
CA THR A 514 6.85 -34.94 -14.23
C THR A 514 7.67 -34.65 -15.48
N MET A 515 7.88 -33.37 -15.84
CA MET A 515 8.64 -32.97 -17.03
C MET A 515 10.12 -33.41 -16.97
N ILE A 516 10.80 -33.14 -15.85
CA ILE A 516 12.23 -33.45 -15.70
C ILE A 516 12.42 -34.96 -15.66
N PHE A 517 11.64 -35.66 -14.82
CA PHE A 517 11.75 -37.11 -14.69
C PHE A 517 11.32 -37.87 -15.95
N SER A 518 10.38 -37.34 -16.74
CA SER A 518 10.01 -37.91 -18.05
C SER A 518 11.19 -37.84 -19.03
N ASN A 519 11.91 -36.71 -19.10
CA ASN A 519 13.08 -36.58 -19.96
C ASN A 519 14.24 -37.50 -19.49
N LEU A 520 14.49 -37.60 -18.18
CA LEU A 520 15.48 -38.54 -17.63
C LEU A 520 15.13 -40.01 -17.91
N LEU A 521 13.84 -40.37 -17.81
CA LEU A 521 13.35 -41.72 -18.15
C LEU A 521 13.56 -42.03 -19.62
N ARG A 522 13.23 -41.11 -20.54
CA ARG A 522 13.46 -41.27 -21.98
C ARG A 522 14.96 -41.43 -22.29
N LEU A 523 15.80 -40.62 -21.65
CA LEU A 523 17.25 -40.72 -21.81
C LEU A 523 17.81 -42.06 -21.32
N ARG A 524 17.32 -42.57 -20.16
CA ARG A 524 17.63 -43.94 -19.70
C ARG A 524 17.23 -45.00 -20.72
N GLN A 525 16.04 -44.89 -21.31
CA GLN A 525 15.55 -45.87 -22.28
C GLN A 525 16.45 -45.92 -23.52
N GLU A 526 16.86 -44.77 -24.04
CA GLU A 526 17.79 -44.71 -25.17
C GLU A 526 19.21 -45.19 -24.79
N LEU A 527 19.68 -44.88 -23.57
CA LEU A 527 20.95 -45.42 -23.07
C LEU A 527 20.92 -46.96 -22.96
N SER A 528 19.83 -47.52 -22.44
CA SER A 528 19.65 -48.97 -22.35
C SER A 528 19.67 -49.61 -23.74
N LYS A 529 19.03 -48.99 -24.74
CA LYS A 529 19.06 -49.46 -26.12
C LYS A 529 20.45 -49.38 -26.74
N LEU A 530 21.19 -48.31 -26.46
CA LEU A 530 22.58 -48.15 -26.91
C LEU A 530 23.47 -49.28 -26.37
N ILE A 531 23.38 -49.57 -25.07
CA ILE A 531 24.16 -50.65 -24.42
C ILE A 531 23.82 -52.01 -25.03
N THR A 532 22.52 -52.31 -25.22
CA THR A 532 22.11 -53.58 -25.85
C THR A 532 22.58 -53.66 -27.30
N HIS A 533 22.38 -52.62 -28.10
CA HIS A 533 22.79 -52.60 -29.50
C HIS A 533 24.32 -52.74 -29.67
N HIS A 534 25.09 -52.11 -28.79
CA HIS A 534 26.54 -52.22 -28.79
C HIS A 534 27.00 -53.65 -28.46
N THR A 535 26.44 -54.24 -27.41
CA THR A 535 26.82 -55.59 -26.96
C THR A 535 26.25 -56.71 -27.84
N ASP A 536 25.17 -56.47 -28.58
CA ASP A 536 24.63 -57.41 -29.58
C ASP A 536 25.59 -57.63 -30.76
N LYS A 537 26.55 -56.73 -30.99
CA LYS A 537 27.61 -56.90 -32.00
C LYS A 537 28.67 -57.94 -31.57
N ILE A 538 28.72 -58.31 -30.29
CA ILE A 538 29.66 -59.29 -29.75
C ILE A 538 29.07 -60.70 -29.93
N THR A 539 29.72 -61.53 -30.75
CA THR A 539 29.25 -62.88 -31.09
C THR A 539 29.43 -63.89 -29.96
N ASP A 540 30.50 -63.75 -29.15
CA ASP A 540 30.75 -64.66 -28.04
C ASP A 540 29.84 -64.34 -26.84
N PRO A 541 28.99 -65.29 -26.38
CA PRO A 541 28.09 -65.08 -25.25
C PRO A 541 28.82 -64.75 -23.94
N ALA A 542 30.03 -65.28 -23.71
CA ALA A 542 30.79 -65.01 -22.49
C ALA A 542 31.40 -63.59 -22.49
N ALA A 543 32.03 -63.19 -23.60
CA ALA A 543 32.52 -61.83 -23.79
C ALA A 543 31.39 -60.78 -23.77
N LYS A 544 30.24 -61.08 -24.39
CA LYS A 544 29.06 -60.22 -24.38
C LYS A 544 28.55 -59.97 -22.96
N ALA A 545 28.44 -61.02 -22.14
CA ALA A 545 27.96 -60.89 -20.78
C ALA A 545 28.96 -60.15 -19.88
N SER A 546 30.27 -60.34 -20.12
CA SER A 546 31.33 -59.62 -19.40
C SER A 546 31.31 -58.11 -19.72
N ALA A 547 31.19 -57.73 -20.99
CA ALA A 547 31.08 -56.33 -21.41
C ALA A 547 29.82 -55.63 -20.86
N LEU A 548 28.68 -56.35 -20.79
CA LEU A 548 27.47 -55.82 -20.15
C LEU A 548 27.66 -55.59 -18.65
N MET A 549 28.30 -56.52 -17.94
CA MET A 549 28.58 -56.37 -16.51
C MET A 549 29.48 -55.17 -16.26
N GLU A 550 30.55 -55.00 -17.03
CA GLU A 550 31.48 -53.87 -16.89
C GLU A 550 30.77 -52.52 -17.07
N LEU A 551 29.94 -52.37 -18.11
CA LEU A 551 29.18 -51.13 -18.34
C LEU A 551 28.15 -50.86 -17.22
N TYR A 552 27.48 -51.90 -16.70
CA TYR A 552 26.54 -51.75 -15.59
C TYR A 552 27.25 -51.47 -14.26
N ASP A 553 28.44 -52.04 -14.03
CA ASP A 553 29.25 -51.74 -12.85
C ASP A 553 29.75 -50.29 -12.87
N VAL A 554 30.21 -49.79 -14.03
CA VAL A 554 30.52 -48.36 -14.20
C VAL A 554 29.31 -47.50 -13.85
N LEU A 555 28.11 -47.88 -14.29
CA LEU A 555 26.91 -47.12 -13.98
C LEU A 555 26.58 -47.13 -12.47
N LEU A 556 26.58 -48.30 -11.85
CA LEU A 556 26.24 -48.48 -10.43
C LEU A 556 27.27 -47.85 -9.49
N GLN A 557 28.56 -47.96 -9.81
CA GLN A 557 29.65 -47.37 -9.03
C GLN A 557 29.56 -45.85 -9.02
N ASN A 558 29.29 -45.22 -10.18
CA ASN A 558 29.19 -43.77 -10.25
C ASN A 558 27.87 -43.24 -9.67
N LEU A 559 26.76 -43.98 -9.79
CA LEU A 559 25.50 -43.63 -9.12
C LEU A 559 25.57 -43.70 -7.59
N SER A 560 26.41 -44.60 -7.05
CA SER A 560 26.60 -44.77 -5.60
C SER A 560 27.64 -43.84 -4.98
N ARG A 561 28.53 -43.23 -5.78
CA ARG A 561 29.55 -42.28 -5.33
C ARG A 561 29.02 -40.88 -5.00
N GLY A 562 27.86 -40.48 -5.51
CA GLY A 562 27.27 -39.19 -5.17
C GLY A 562 26.88 -39.11 -3.68
N ALA A 563 27.12 -37.98 -3.01
CA ALA A 563 26.85 -37.82 -1.58
C ALA A 563 25.36 -37.59 -1.21
N ARG A 564 24.52 -37.21 -2.18
CA ARG A 564 23.07 -36.92 -2.04
C ARG A 564 22.06 -37.88 -2.73
N PRO A 565 22.41 -38.78 -3.68
CA PRO A 565 21.44 -39.65 -4.36
C PRO A 565 20.76 -40.71 -3.49
N SER A 566 21.33 -41.13 -2.35
CA SER A 566 20.79 -42.29 -1.61
C SER A 566 19.44 -42.02 -0.92
N SER A 567 19.10 -40.75 -0.63
CA SER A 567 17.86 -40.37 0.04
C SER A 567 16.70 -40.07 -0.93
N HIS A 568 16.97 -39.73 -2.20
CA HIS A 568 15.92 -39.35 -3.13
C HIS A 568 15.23 -40.59 -3.77
N PRO A 569 13.89 -40.72 -3.71
CA PRO A 569 13.18 -41.91 -4.22
C PRO A 569 13.47 -42.26 -5.68
N LYS A 570 13.62 -41.24 -6.54
CA LYS A 570 13.94 -41.47 -7.97
C LYS A 570 15.35 -41.99 -8.19
N ALA A 571 16.32 -41.58 -7.37
CA ALA A 571 17.67 -42.11 -7.46
C ALA A 571 17.74 -43.57 -6.98
N GLN A 572 16.99 -43.92 -5.92
CA GLN A 572 16.81 -45.31 -5.51
C GLN A 572 16.17 -46.16 -6.62
N SER A 573 15.14 -45.64 -7.30
CA SER A 573 14.50 -46.33 -8.43
C SER A 573 15.45 -46.56 -9.60
N GLU A 574 16.38 -45.62 -9.83
CA GLU A 574 17.38 -45.72 -10.88
C GLU A 574 18.43 -46.79 -10.56
N ILE A 575 18.92 -46.81 -9.32
CA ILE A 575 19.84 -47.86 -8.83
C ILE A 575 19.18 -49.24 -8.92
N ALA A 576 17.91 -49.35 -8.52
CA ALA A 576 17.16 -50.61 -8.59
C ALA A 576 17.00 -51.11 -10.03
N PHE A 577 16.75 -50.21 -10.99
CA PHE A 577 16.65 -50.54 -12.41
C PHE A 577 17.96 -51.15 -12.95
N TRP A 578 19.10 -50.48 -12.76
CA TRP A 578 20.39 -50.96 -13.27
C TRP A 578 20.86 -52.23 -12.54
N ARG A 579 20.61 -52.35 -11.24
CA ARG A 579 20.88 -53.57 -10.47
C ARG A 579 20.05 -54.75 -10.98
N GLY A 580 18.77 -54.53 -11.31
CA GLY A 580 17.91 -55.56 -11.90
C GLY A 580 18.44 -56.08 -13.24
N ARG A 581 18.94 -55.18 -14.10
CA ARG A 581 19.57 -55.55 -15.38
C ARG A 581 20.86 -56.33 -15.20
N GLN A 582 21.69 -55.93 -14.24
CA GLN A 582 22.93 -56.64 -13.91
C GLN A 582 22.64 -58.07 -13.42
N GLU A 583 21.64 -58.23 -12.55
CA GLU A 583 21.22 -59.53 -12.02
C GLU A 583 20.64 -60.44 -13.13
N GLU A 584 19.89 -59.87 -14.07
CA GLU A 584 19.39 -60.60 -15.24
C GLU A 584 20.54 -61.19 -16.08
N VAL A 585 21.62 -60.41 -16.28
CA VAL A 585 22.82 -60.89 -16.99
C VAL A 585 23.52 -62.00 -16.19
N ARG A 586 23.68 -61.85 -14.87
CA ARG A 586 24.28 -62.90 -14.01
C ARG A 586 23.50 -64.21 -14.08
N ARG A 587 22.16 -64.14 -14.03
CA ARG A 587 21.29 -65.32 -14.15
C ARG A 587 21.44 -66.02 -15.49
N ARG A 588 21.55 -65.27 -16.59
CA ARG A 588 21.78 -65.83 -17.95
C ARG A 588 23.15 -66.51 -18.07
N ILE A 589 24.19 -65.98 -17.43
CA ILE A 589 25.51 -66.62 -17.39
C ILE A 589 25.42 -67.95 -16.61
N ALA A 590 24.79 -67.93 -15.43
CA ALA A 590 24.63 -69.10 -14.58
C ALA A 590 23.84 -70.22 -15.26
N SER A 591 22.75 -69.90 -15.96
CA SER A 591 21.98 -70.89 -16.73
C SER A 591 22.75 -71.46 -17.91
N THR A 592 23.59 -70.66 -18.57
CA THR A 592 24.41 -71.10 -19.71
C THR A 592 25.56 -71.99 -19.26
N HIS A 593 26.11 -71.78 -18.05
CA HIS A 593 27.10 -72.67 -17.43
C HIS A 593 26.51 -73.98 -16.89
N GLN A 594 25.22 -74.03 -16.57
CA GLN A 594 24.54 -75.26 -16.15
C GLN A 594 24.10 -76.16 -17.32
N GLN A 595 24.07 -75.64 -18.56
CA GLN A 595 23.68 -76.37 -19.76
C GLN A 595 24.86 -76.88 -20.62
N ARG A 596 26.08 -76.46 -20.30
CA ARG A 596 27.34 -77.03 -20.80
C ARG A 596 27.85 -78.08 -19.83
#